data_AF-A0A966W524-F1
#
_entry.id   AF-A0A966W524-F1
#
_cell.length_a   1.000
_cell.length_b   1.000
_cell.length_c   1.000
_cell.angle_alpha   90.00
_cell.angle_beta   90.00
_cell.angle_gamma   90.00
#
_symmetry.space_group_name_H-M   'P 1'
#
loop_
_entity.id
_entity.type
_entity.pdbx_description
1 polymer ?
#
loop_
_entity_poly.entity_id
_entity_poly.type
_entity_poly.pdbx_seq_one_letter_code
_entity_poly.pdbx_strand_id
1 'polypeptide(L)' 'FRAGDVRHSLADISKASTYFGYSPSQRIGDGLHVAMEWYVSLLNPSA' A
#
# COMPACT_ATOMS: atom_id res chain seq x y z
N PHE A 1 -7.86 17.90 7.45
CA PHE A 1 -7.60 18.22 6.03
C PHE A 1 -6.89 19.55 5.97
N ARG A 2 -5.72 19.57 5.34
CA ARG A 2 -4.98 20.78 4.97
C ARG A 2 -5.62 21.38 3.72
N ALA A 3 -5.31 22.64 3.45
CA ALA A 3 -5.72 23.28 2.21
C ALA A 3 -5.14 22.49 1.01
N GLY A 4 -6.02 22.05 0.11
CA GLY A 4 -5.65 21.24 -1.06
C GLY A 4 -5.74 19.72 -0.87
N ASP A 5 -6.08 19.21 0.32
CA ASP A 5 -6.20 17.76 0.50
C ASP A 5 -7.39 17.17 -0.26
N VAL A 6 -7.16 16.06 -0.95
CA VAL A 6 -8.23 15.21 -1.49
C VAL A 6 -8.82 14.37 -0.36
N ARG A 7 -10.13 14.52 -0.13
CA ARG A 7 -10.82 13.88 1.01
C ARG A 7 -10.90 12.36 0.89
N HIS A 8 -11.23 11.86 -0.30
CA HIS A 8 -11.35 10.43 -0.57
C HIS A 8 -10.73 10.12 -1.93
N SER A 9 -9.85 9.12 -1.96
CA SER A 9 -9.28 8.57 -3.18
C SER A 9 -9.48 7.06 -3.13
N LEU A 10 -10.46 6.56 -3.87
CA LEU A 10 -10.85 5.16 -3.91
C LEU A 10 -10.80 4.70 -5.37
N ALA A 11 -9.86 3.82 -5.69
CA ALA A 11 -9.72 3.29 -7.03
C ALA A 11 -10.72 2.16 -7.28
N ASP A 12 -11.41 2.20 -8.42
CA ASP A 12 -12.09 1.03 -8.96
C ASP A 12 -11.08 0.20 -9.77
N ILE A 13 -10.87 -1.03 -9.33
CA ILE A 13 -9.94 -2.00 -9.94
C ILE A 13 -10.65 -3.08 -10.76
N SER A 14 -11.95 -2.94 -10.99
CA SER A 14 -12.80 -3.90 -11.71
C SER A 14 -12.20 -4.32 -13.05
N LYS A 15 -11.75 -3.35 -13.88
CA LYS A 15 -11.12 -3.64 -15.18
C LYS A 15 -9.88 -4.53 -15.07
N ALA A 16 -9.04 -4.31 -14.07
CA ALA A 16 -7.84 -5.11 -13.88
C ALA A 16 -8.20 -6.56 -13.51
N SER A 17 -9.21 -6.72 -12.65
CA SER A 17 -9.75 -8.03 -12.31
C SER A 17 -10.37 -8.72 -13.54
N THR A 18 -11.18 -8.01 -14.33
CA THR A 18 -11.86 -8.56 -15.51
C THR A 18 -10.91 -8.96 -16.62
N TYR A 19 -9.95 -8.12 -16.99
CA TYR A 19 -9.12 -8.34 -18.17
C TYR A 19 -7.80 -9.04 -17.88
N PHE A 20 -7.29 -8.94 -16.65
CA PHE A 20 -5.99 -9.51 -16.28
C PHE A 20 -6.08 -10.55 -15.16
N GLY A 21 -7.28 -10.86 -14.66
CA GLY A 21 -7.45 -11.77 -13.52
C GLY A 21 -6.82 -11.24 -12.23
N TYR A 22 -6.59 -9.92 -12.14
CA TYR A 22 -5.95 -9.33 -10.98
C TYR A 22 -6.80 -9.53 -9.72
N SER A 23 -6.17 -10.07 -8.69
CA SER A 23 -6.74 -10.26 -7.36
C SER A 23 -5.78 -9.69 -6.32
N PRO A 24 -6.15 -8.63 -5.58
CA PRO A 24 -5.29 -8.04 -4.57
C PRO A 24 -4.93 -9.05 -3.48
N SER A 25 -3.63 -9.29 -3.29
CA SER A 25 -3.13 -10.28 -2.33
C SER A 25 -2.74 -9.69 -0.98
N GLN A 26 -2.41 -8.41 -0.91
CA GLN A 26 -2.00 -7.74 0.32
C GLN A 26 -3.00 -6.64 0.69
N ARG A 27 -3.50 -6.69 1.92
CA ARG A 27 -4.15 -5.53 2.53
C ARG A 27 -3.11 -4.57 3.07
N ILE A 28 -3.53 -3.35 3.40
CA ILE A 28 -2.62 -2.31 3.86
C ILE A 28 -1.83 -2.73 5.12
N GLY A 29 -2.42 -3.50 6.03
CA GLY A 29 -1.73 -4.00 7.22
C GLY A 29 -0.56 -4.93 6.89
N ASP A 30 -0.77 -5.87 5.96
CA ASP A 30 0.27 -6.82 5.54
C ASP A 30 1.41 -6.09 4.84
N GLY A 31 1.07 -5.13 3.97
CA GLY A 31 2.05 -4.30 3.28
C GLY A 31 2.86 -3.41 4.24
N LEU A 32 2.21 -2.85 5.26
CA LEU A 32 2.90 -2.07 6.30
C LEU A 32 3.89 -2.93 7.09
N HIS A 33 3.54 -4.16 7.43
CA HIS A 33 4.44 -5.05 8.15
C HIS A 33 5.73 -5.29 7.37
N VAL A 34 5.62 -5.72 6.10
CA VAL A 34 6.77 -5.94 5.20
C VAL A 34 7.60 -4.66 5.03
N ALA A 35 6.94 -3.52 4.84
CA ALA A 35 7.65 -2.25 4.66
C ALA A 35 8.41 -1.83 5.93
N MET A 36 7.81 -2.00 7.12
CA MET A 36 8.42 -1.58 8.37
C MET A 36 9.66 -2.40 8.70
N GLU A 37 9.68 -3.70 8.42
CA GLU A 37 10.88 -4.52 8.56
C GLU A 37 12.05 -3.94 7.75
N TRP A 38 11.79 -3.57 6.49
CA TRP A 38 12.79 -2.94 5.63
C TRP A 38 13.26 -1.58 6.17
N TYR A 39 12.33 -0.71 6.58
CA TYR A 39 12.68 0.61 7.12
C TYR A 39 13.50 0.52 8.40
N VAL A 40 13.17 -0.39 9.31
CA VAL A 40 13.91 -0.59 10.55
C VAL A 40 15.34 -1.07 10.25
N SER A 41 15.48 -2.04 9.35
CA SER A 41 16.81 -2.51 8.91
C SER A 41 17.63 -1.41 8.25
N LEU A 42 17.01 -0.61 7.38
CA LEU A 42 17.68 0.49 6.68
C LEU A 42 18.15 1.60 7.63
N LEU A 43 17.30 1.97 8.59
CA LEU A 43 17.54 3.11 9.48
C LEU A 43 18.34 2.72 10.73
N ASN A 44 18.37 1.43 11.09
CA ASN A 44 19.18 0.87 12.17
C ASN A 44 20.04 -0.29 11.65
N PRO A 45 21.03 -0.05 10.77
CA PRO A 45 21.85 -1.10 10.17
C PRO A 45 22.77 -1.84 11.15
N SER A 46 22.78 -1.43 12.42
CA SER A 46 23.58 -2.04 13.51
C SER A 46 22.76 -2.91 14.45
N ALA A 47 21.45 -3.05 14.23
CA ALA A 47 20.55 -3.89 15.01
C ALA A 47 20.50 -5.32 14.47
#